data_AF-A0A3D1M2M9-F1
#
_entry.id   AF-A0A3D1M2M9-F1
#
_cell.length_a   1.000
_cell.length_b   1.000
_cell.length_c   1.000
_cell.angle_alpha   90.00
_cell.angle_beta   90.00
_cell.angle_gamma   90.00
#
_symmetry.space_group_name_H-M   'P 1'
#
loop_
_entity.id
_entity.type
_entity.pdbx_description
1 polymer ?
#
loop_
_entity_poly.entity_id
_entity_poly.type
_entity_poly.pdbx_seq_one_letter_code
_entity_poly.pdbx_strand_id
1 'polypeptide(L)'
;MPRYVQRVRYPPFELDHMDPSKVPIAEAILYAPESDVTEFIIGNEDDWIVEWRQISDSDEEKKLLNSEVGFKPPKFLERSRTGWYIDPDPLHNISRRL
;
A
#
# COMPACT_ATOMS: atom_id res chain seq x y z
N MET A 1 10.59 -13.55 -12.91
CA MET A 1 9.56 -12.53 -12.56
C MET A 1 10.21 -11.17 -12.70
N PRO A 2 9.60 -10.25 -13.46
CA PRO A 2 10.07 -8.87 -13.56
C PRO A 2 10.23 -8.21 -12.18
N ARG A 3 11.14 -7.23 -12.12
CA ARG A 3 11.42 -6.44 -10.94
C ARG A 3 10.96 -5.01 -11.15
N TYR A 4 10.31 -4.47 -10.12
CA TYR A 4 9.83 -3.09 -10.09
C TYR A 4 10.32 -2.42 -8.82
N VAL A 5 10.35 -1.09 -8.85
CA VAL A 5 10.59 -0.26 -7.69
C VAL A 5 9.27 0.39 -7.30
N GLN A 6 8.89 0.23 -6.05
CA GLN A 6 7.78 0.96 -5.45
C GLN A 6 8.34 2.02 -4.50
N ARG A 7 7.88 3.26 -4.68
CA ARG A 7 8.22 4.39 -3.83
C ARG A 7 6.95 4.97 -3.25
N VAL A 8 6.94 5.15 -1.93
CA VAL A 8 5.73 5.52 -1.21
C VAL A 8 6.07 6.49 -0.09
N ARG A 9 5.32 7.58 -0.05
CA ARG A 9 5.19 8.47 1.09
C ARG A 9 3.71 8.78 1.26
N TYR A 10 3.11 8.23 2.32
CA TYR A 10 1.70 8.44 2.61
C TYR A 10 1.48 9.54 3.64
N PRO A 11 0.41 10.32 3.47
CA PRO A 11 0.02 11.27 4.50
C PRO A 11 -0.38 10.55 5.79
N PRO A 12 -0.16 11.19 6.94
CA PRO A 12 -0.67 10.73 8.22
C PRO A 12 -2.18 10.98 8.29
N PHE A 13 -2.82 10.56 9.39
CA PHE A 13 -4.21 10.93 9.68
C PHE A 13 -4.38 12.45 9.81
N GLU A 14 -3.40 13.15 10.38
CA GLU A 14 -3.39 14.61 10.56
C GLU A 14 -2.58 15.29 9.43
N LEU A 15 -3.14 15.28 8.22
CA LEU A 15 -2.49 15.77 6.99
C LEU A 15 -1.91 17.18 7.16
N ASP A 16 -2.70 18.11 7.69
CA ASP A 16 -2.36 19.55 7.77
C ASP A 16 -1.20 19.84 8.73
N HIS A 17 -0.82 18.88 9.57
CA HIS A 17 0.19 19.04 10.61
C HIS A 17 1.57 18.46 10.23
N MET A 18 1.73 17.92 9.02
CA MET A 18 3.00 17.34 8.60
C MET A 18 3.48 17.87 7.25
N ASP A 19 4.73 18.32 7.23
CA ASP A 19 5.46 18.68 6.02
C ASP A 19 5.93 17.40 5.30
N PRO A 20 5.38 17.08 4.12
CA PRO A 20 5.72 15.86 3.39
C PRO A 20 7.22 15.79 3.03
N SER A 21 7.84 16.93 2.74
CA SER A 21 9.25 17.01 2.33
C SER A 21 10.21 16.54 3.43
N LYS A 22 9.76 16.55 4.70
CA LYS A 22 10.54 16.09 5.86
C LYS A 22 10.36 14.60 6.14
N VAL A 23 9.40 13.94 5.51
CA VAL A 23 9.16 12.52 5.67
C VAL A 23 10.00 11.78 4.62
N PRO A 24 10.78 10.75 4.96
CA PRO A 24 11.51 9.98 3.96
C PRO A 24 10.54 9.21 3.05
N ILE A 25 10.89 9.08 1.77
CA ILE A 25 10.18 8.19 0.85
C ILE A 25 10.62 6.76 1.17
N ALA A 26 9.67 5.87 1.42
CA ALA A 26 9.94 4.45 1.55
C ALA A 26 10.10 3.84 0.16
N GLU A 27 11.20 3.14 -0.07
CA GLU A 27 11.54 2.56 -1.36
C GLU A 27 11.87 1.07 -1.22
N ALA A 28 11.36 0.24 -2.13
CA ALA A 28 11.66 -1.18 -2.16
C ALA A 28 11.60 -1.74 -3.58
N ILE A 29 12.40 -2.79 -3.82
CA ILE A 29 12.29 -3.62 -5.02
C ILE A 29 11.25 -4.72 -4.74
N LEU A 30 10.38 -4.97 -5.70
CA LEU A 30 9.34 -5.99 -5.66
C LEU A 30 9.40 -6.89 -6.89
N TYR A 31 9.00 -8.14 -6.72
CA TYR A 31 8.67 -9.01 -7.85
C TYR A 31 7.19 -8.87 -8.18
N ALA A 32 6.87 -8.67 -9.46
CA ALA A 32 5.48 -8.66 -9.91
C ALA A 32 5.33 -9.36 -11.26
N PRO A 33 4.18 -9.98 -11.55
CA PRO A 33 3.89 -10.55 -12.86
C PRO A 33 3.89 -9.47 -13.95
N GLU A 34 4.47 -9.79 -15.11
CA GLU A 34 4.71 -8.84 -16.21
C GLU A 34 3.42 -8.31 -16.85
N SER A 35 2.38 -9.14 -16.91
CA SER A 35 1.17 -8.90 -17.70
C SER A 35 0.31 -7.74 -17.21
N ASP A 36 0.47 -7.30 -15.96
CA ASP A 36 -0.60 -6.60 -15.28
C ASP A 36 -0.17 -5.32 -14.53
N VAL A 37 1.09 -4.91 -14.65
CA VAL A 37 1.63 -3.80 -13.86
C VAL A 37 2.00 -2.63 -14.76
N THR A 38 1.13 -1.62 -14.76
CA THR A 38 1.38 -0.35 -15.46
C THR A 38 2.23 0.55 -14.59
N GLU A 39 3.25 1.19 -15.16
CA GLU A 39 4.02 2.22 -14.46
C GLU A 39 3.15 3.45 -14.21
N PHE A 40 3.24 4.03 -13.01
CA PHE A 40 2.50 5.23 -12.68
C PHE A 40 3.20 6.03 -11.59
N ILE A 41 2.86 7.31 -11.54
CA ILE A 41 3.21 8.22 -10.46
C ILE A 41 1.98 9.02 -10.07
N ILE A 42 1.72 9.11 -8.77
CA ILE A 42 0.71 9.97 -8.17
C ILE A 42 1.44 10.87 -7.19
N GLY A 43 1.32 12.19 -7.36
CA GLY A 43 2.03 13.17 -6.55
C GLY A 43 3.44 13.47 -7.07
N ASN A 44 4.33 13.92 -6.18
CA ASN A 44 5.70 14.32 -6.51
C ASN A 44 6.64 14.17 -5.31
N GLU A 45 7.95 14.26 -5.53
CA GLU A 45 8.96 14.00 -4.50
C GLU A 45 9.01 15.03 -3.37
N ASP A 46 8.51 16.24 -3.60
CA ASP A 46 8.42 17.30 -2.59
C ASP A 46 7.11 17.19 -1.76
N ASP A 47 6.21 16.27 -2.13
CA ASP A 47 4.90 16.04 -1.51
C ASP A 47 4.69 14.54 -1.19
N TRP A 48 3.46 14.14 -0.88
CA TRP A 48 3.04 12.73 -0.83
C TRP A 48 3.16 12.12 -2.22
N ILE A 49 3.73 10.92 -2.29
CA ILE A 49 4.02 10.25 -3.54
C ILE A 49 3.70 8.77 -3.47
N VAL A 50 3.12 8.25 -4.54
CA VAL A 50 3.08 6.83 -4.83
C VAL A 50 3.58 6.65 -6.25
N GLU A 51 4.75 6.04 -6.40
CA GLU A 51 5.33 5.70 -7.69
C GLU A 51 5.54 4.20 -7.80
N TRP A 52 5.21 3.68 -8.97
CA TRP A 52 5.51 2.33 -9.40
C TRP A 52 6.19 2.40 -10.77
N ARG A 53 7.41 1.90 -10.85
CA ARG A 53 8.17 1.89 -12.11
C ARG A 53 9.06 0.67 -12.23
N GLN A 54 9.52 0.38 -13.42
CA GLN A 54 10.50 -0.66 -13.69
C GLN A 54 11.84 -0.31 -13.01
N ILE A 55 12.57 -1.36 -12.61
CA ILE A 55 13.89 -1.19 -12.02
C ILE A 55 14.88 -0.59 -13.03
N SER A 56 15.77 0.27 -12.54
CA SER A 56 16.91 0.81 -13.30
C SER A 56 18.23 0.46 -12.62
N ASP A 57 19.36 0.66 -13.31
CA ASP A 57 20.69 0.40 -12.76
C ASP A 57 20.97 1.18 -11.46
N SER A 58 20.33 2.35 -11.29
CA SER A 58 20.46 3.17 -10.08
C SER A 58 19.75 2.60 -8.83
N ASP A 59 18.97 1.53 -9.00
CA ASP A 59 18.13 0.96 -7.95
C ASP A 59 18.71 -0.32 -7.33
N GLU A 60 19.83 -0.84 -7.84
CA GLU A 60 20.36 -2.15 -7.43
C GLU A 60 20.68 -2.26 -5.93
N GLU A 61 21.02 -1.15 -5.28
CA GLU A 61 21.29 -1.09 -3.84
C GLU A 61 20.02 -1.10 -2.97
N LYS A 62 18.83 -0.92 -3.56
CA LYS A 62 17.57 -0.88 -2.82
C LYS A 62 17.21 -2.25 -2.24
N LYS A 63 16.51 -2.24 -1.11
CA LYS A 63 16.10 -3.48 -0.43
C LYS A 63 15.07 -4.23 -1.26
N LEU A 64 15.35 -5.51 -1.54
CA LEU A 64 14.37 -6.44 -2.09
C LEU A 64 13.37 -6.88 -1.01
N LEU A 65 12.09 -6.61 -1.25
CA LEU A 65 11.01 -7.08 -0.40
C LEU A 65 10.40 -8.35 -1.02
N ASN A 66 10.53 -9.47 -0.30
CA ASN A 66 9.88 -10.72 -0.69
C ASN A 66 8.40 -10.65 -0.33
N SER A 67 7.58 -10.22 -1.29
CA SER A 67 6.13 -10.13 -1.20
C SER A 67 5.46 -10.70 -2.44
N GLU A 68 4.23 -11.18 -2.30
CA GLU A 68 3.38 -11.61 -3.41
C GLU A 68 2.57 -10.42 -3.91
N VAL A 69 2.89 -9.92 -5.11
CA VAL A 69 2.11 -8.88 -5.78
C VAL A 69 1.14 -9.54 -6.74
N GLY A 70 -0.15 -9.23 -6.60
CA GLY A 70 -1.19 -9.71 -7.50
C GLY A 70 -2.55 -9.07 -7.21
N PHE A 71 -3.52 -9.39 -8.05
CA PHE A 71 -4.90 -8.88 -7.95
C PHE A 71 -5.78 -9.70 -7.01
N LYS A 72 -5.30 -10.88 -6.59
CA LYS A 72 -6.01 -11.69 -5.62
C LYS A 72 -5.76 -11.14 -4.22
N PRO A 73 -6.80 -11.01 -3.39
CA PRO A 73 -6.61 -10.61 -2.01
C PRO A 73 -5.70 -11.63 -1.29
N PRO A 74 -4.85 -11.19 -0.37
CA PRO A 74 -4.12 -12.08 0.51
C PRO A 74 -5.07 -13.07 1.21
N LYS A 75 -4.67 -14.34 1.31
CA LYS A 75 -5.48 -15.43 1.91
C LYS A 75 -6.01 -15.12 3.31
N PHE A 76 -5.28 -14.32 4.10
CA PHE A 76 -5.74 -13.93 5.43
C PHE A 76 -6.94 -12.95 5.38
N LEU A 77 -7.01 -12.08 4.37
CA LEU A 77 -8.16 -11.20 4.14
C LEU A 77 -9.37 -11.96 3.59
N GLU A 78 -9.17 -13.05 2.84
CA GLU A 78 -10.27 -13.89 2.36
C GLU A 78 -11.08 -14.49 3.52
N ARG A 79 -10.42 -14.82 4.64
CA ARG A 79 -11.09 -15.30 5.87
C ARG A 79 -11.98 -14.24 6.53
N SER A 80 -11.59 -12.98 6.42
CA SER A 80 -12.30 -11.84 7.02
C SER A 80 -13.41 -11.29 6.12
N ARG A 81 -13.35 -11.55 4.81
CA ARG A 81 -14.25 -10.96 3.79
C ARG A 81 -15.47 -11.82 3.45
N THR A 82 -15.61 -13.01 4.04
CA THR A 82 -16.84 -13.81 3.97
C THR A 82 -17.93 -13.33 4.94
N GLY A 83 -17.71 -12.25 5.69
CA GLY A 83 -18.71 -11.64 6.56
C GLY A 83 -18.62 -10.12 6.64
N TRP A 84 -19.61 -9.44 6.08
CA TRP A 84 -20.13 -8.18 6.68
C TRP A 84 -21.01 -8.46 7.90
N TYR A 85 -21.08 -9.72 8.33
CA TYR A 85 -21.65 -10.12 9.60
C TYR A 85 -20.56 -10.03 10.66
N ILE A 86 -20.28 -8.81 11.11
CA ILE A 86 -19.89 -8.62 12.50
C ILE A 86 -21.11 -9.15 13.26
N ASP A 87 -21.01 -10.32 13.90
CA ASP A 87 -21.99 -10.66 14.93
C ASP A 87 -21.93 -9.49 15.91
N PRO A 88 -22.94 -8.60 15.92
CA PRO A 88 -22.77 -7.31 16.55
C PRO A 88 -22.54 -7.57 18.03
N ASP A 89 -21.51 -6.91 18.58
CA ASP A 89 -21.32 -6.92 20.02
C ASP A 89 -22.68 -6.68 20.70
N PRO A 90 -23.08 -7.46 21.73
CA PRO A 90 -24.36 -7.30 22.41
C PRO A 90 -24.66 -5.85 22.80
N LEU A 91 -23.62 -5.03 23.05
CA LEU A 91 -23.74 -3.60 23.31
C LEU A 91 -24.40 -2.81 22.16
N HIS A 92 -24.14 -3.16 20.90
CA HIS A 92 -24.76 -2.51 19.75
C HIS A 92 -26.28 -2.71 19.71
N ASN A 93 -26.80 -3.81 20.29
CA ASN A 93 -28.24 -4.02 20.40
C ASN A 93 -28.88 -3.09 21.44
N ILE A 94 -28.13 -2.73 22.48
CA ILE A 94 -28.58 -1.75 23.49
C ILE A 94 -28.61 -0.35 22.87
N SER A 95 -27.52 0.06 22.20
CA SER A 95 -27.41 1.40 21.60
C SER A 95 -28.44 1.66 20.51
N ARG A 96 -28.86 0.64 19.74
CA ARG A 96 -29.89 0.77 18.69
C ARG A 96 -31.32 0.85 19.23
N ARG A 97 -31.51 0.66 20.54
CA ARG A 97 -32.83 0.68 21.19
C ARG A 97 -33.13 2.00 21.91
N LEU A 98 -32.15 2.89 22.02
CA LEU A 98 -32.27 4.27 22.49
C LEU A 98 -32.57 5.18 21.29
#